data_AF-A0A7S2SCZ0-F1
#
_entry.id   AF-A0A7S2SCZ0-F1
#
_cell.length_a   1.000
_cell.length_b   1.000
_cell.length_c   1.000
_cell.angle_alpha   90.00
_cell.angle_beta   90.00
_cell.angle_gamma   90.00
#
_symmetry.space_group_name_H-M   'P 1'
#
loop_
_entity.id
_entity.type
_entity.pdbx_description
1 polymer ?
#
loop_
_entity_poly.entity_id
_entity_poly.type
_entity_poly.pdbx_seq_one_letter_code
_entity_poly.pdbx_strand_id
1 'polypeptide(L)'
;RQHSLPVHESYEQRHRLLRHQRDQRQQQERQQEQQEQQHQQQSDVSRHPPPACKKIIRKLPIIKVTPEDLVDENNRECCICLEENNLNDRVLRLPCAHIYHSQCISDWLAKCCSCPICRYELQTNDSEYEKGRIERMKHRKPRYARYELERMKIRDLSSLCSRFNLSTNGMTEKADLICAILESGKIDVISAPKPVAHKLSDLSGMGVGKLKRAMADAGVFFDAKDVVEKEDMVLIFINS
;
A
#
# COMPACT_ATOMS: atom_id res chain seq x y z
N ARG A 1 20.86 -18.26 -89.80
CA ARG A 1 19.87 -18.66 -88.76
C ARG A 1 20.65 -19.01 -87.50
N GLN A 2 20.67 -18.12 -86.51
CA GLN A 2 21.16 -18.45 -85.17
C GLN A 2 20.06 -17.99 -84.20
N HIS A 3 19.51 -18.95 -83.47
CA HIS A 3 18.47 -18.76 -82.47
C HIS A 3 19.13 -18.33 -81.15
N SER A 4 18.65 -17.23 -80.56
CA SER A 4 19.16 -16.70 -79.30
C SER A 4 18.00 -16.44 -78.34
N LEU A 5 17.43 -17.48 -77.71
CA LEU A 5 16.53 -17.34 -76.55
C LEU A 5 16.64 -18.58 -75.65
N PRO A 6 17.42 -18.51 -74.54
CA PRO A 6 16.98 -19.16 -73.30
C PRO A 6 17.38 -18.45 -71.99
N VAL A 7 17.88 -17.21 -72.01
CA VAL A 7 18.39 -16.55 -70.79
C VAL A 7 17.34 -15.67 -70.08
N HIS A 8 16.45 -15.01 -70.83
CA HIS A 8 15.46 -14.06 -70.28
C HIS A 8 14.35 -14.74 -69.46
N GLU A 9 13.91 -15.92 -69.89
CA GLU A 9 12.87 -16.71 -69.21
C GLU A 9 13.33 -17.17 -67.82
N SER A 10 14.63 -17.48 -67.67
CA SER A 10 15.25 -17.84 -66.38
C SER A 10 15.28 -16.67 -65.38
N TYR A 11 15.46 -15.45 -65.88
CA TYR A 11 15.51 -14.24 -65.06
C TYR A 11 14.13 -13.86 -64.53
N GLU A 12 13.11 -13.90 -65.38
CA GLU A 12 11.73 -13.67 -64.96
C GLU A 12 11.21 -14.75 -63.99
N GLN A 13 11.56 -16.01 -64.20
CA GLN A 13 11.24 -17.10 -63.25
C GLN A 13 11.91 -16.86 -61.90
N ARG A 14 13.20 -16.48 -61.87
CA ARG A 14 13.92 -16.15 -60.64
C ARG A 14 13.30 -14.95 -59.92
N HIS A 15 12.91 -13.89 -60.66
CA HIS A 15 12.23 -12.74 -60.06
C HIS A 15 10.83 -13.09 -59.51
N ARG A 16 10.08 -13.97 -60.18
CA ARG A 16 8.79 -14.49 -59.67
C ARG A 16 8.98 -15.28 -58.38
N LEU A 17 9.98 -16.16 -58.33
CA LEU A 17 10.33 -16.95 -57.13
C LEU A 17 10.75 -16.05 -55.96
N LEU A 18 11.60 -15.05 -56.20
CA LEU A 18 12.05 -14.11 -55.16
C LEU A 18 10.89 -13.26 -54.61
N ARG A 19 9.95 -12.82 -55.46
CA ARG A 19 8.72 -12.13 -55.01
C ARG A 19 7.88 -13.05 -54.14
N HIS A 20 7.63 -14.29 -54.59
CA HIS A 20 6.86 -15.26 -53.84
C HIS A 20 7.48 -15.57 -52.47
N GLN A 21 8.80 -15.75 -52.40
CA GLN A 21 9.52 -15.95 -51.13
C GLN A 21 9.42 -14.72 -50.21
N ARG A 22 9.46 -13.50 -50.75
CA ARG A 22 9.28 -12.28 -49.97
C ARG A 22 7.86 -12.18 -49.43
N ASP A 23 6.86 -12.50 -50.26
CA ASP A 23 5.45 -12.45 -49.86
C ASP A 23 5.15 -13.52 -48.79
N GLN A 24 5.74 -14.72 -48.91
CA GLN A 24 5.67 -15.76 -47.90
C GLN A 24 6.31 -15.33 -46.57
N ARG A 25 7.51 -14.72 -46.60
CA ARG A 25 8.15 -14.19 -45.38
C ARG A 25 7.30 -13.11 -44.71
N GLN A 26 6.78 -12.16 -45.49
CA GLN A 26 5.89 -11.13 -44.95
C GLN A 26 4.59 -11.70 -44.39
N GLN A 27 4.07 -12.78 -44.97
CA GLN A 27 2.87 -13.45 -44.45
C GLN A 27 3.16 -14.20 -43.15
N GLN A 28 4.34 -14.81 -43.02
CA GLN A 28 4.80 -15.44 -41.78
C GLN A 28 5.03 -14.39 -40.67
N GLU A 29 5.69 -13.28 -40.99
CA GLU A 29 5.90 -12.16 -40.05
C GLU A 29 4.55 -11.61 -39.54
N ARG A 30 3.58 -11.35 -40.43
CA ARG A 30 2.23 -10.91 -40.02
C ARG A 30 1.49 -11.94 -39.14
N GLN A 31 1.65 -13.23 -39.42
CA GLN A 31 1.05 -14.29 -38.60
C GLN A 31 1.70 -14.35 -37.22
N GLN A 32 3.01 -14.20 -37.14
CA GLN A 32 3.74 -14.17 -35.88
C GLN A 32 3.37 -12.92 -35.05
N GLU A 33 3.33 -11.73 -35.65
CA GLU A 33 2.88 -10.50 -34.99
C GLU A 33 1.43 -10.62 -34.47
N GLN A 34 0.52 -11.22 -35.24
CA GLN A 34 -0.85 -11.47 -34.79
C GLN A 34 -0.90 -12.45 -33.61
N GLN A 35 -0.09 -13.51 -33.62
CA GLN A 35 0.02 -14.45 -32.50
C GLN A 35 0.59 -13.77 -31.25
N GLU A 36 1.63 -12.95 -31.40
CA GLU A 36 2.23 -12.19 -30.29
C GLU A 36 1.24 -11.17 -29.70
N GLN A 37 0.47 -10.47 -30.53
CA GLN A 37 -0.59 -9.55 -30.10
C GLN A 37 -1.72 -10.29 -29.36
N GLN A 38 -2.16 -11.46 -29.86
CA GLN A 38 -3.16 -12.29 -29.16
C GLN A 38 -2.65 -12.81 -27.81
N HIS A 39 -1.38 -13.24 -27.74
CA HIS A 39 -0.75 -13.69 -26.51
C HIS A 39 -0.56 -12.54 -25.50
N GLN A 40 -0.20 -11.34 -25.98
CA GLN A 40 -0.14 -10.14 -25.15
C GLN A 40 -1.51 -9.77 -24.57
N GLN A 41 -2.58 -9.75 -25.38
CA GLN A 41 -3.93 -9.44 -24.92
C GLN A 41 -4.46 -10.45 -23.89
N GLN A 42 -4.19 -11.75 -24.07
CA GLN A 42 -4.51 -12.76 -23.06
C GLN A 42 -3.70 -12.58 -21.77
N SER A 43 -2.43 -12.18 -21.88
CA SER A 43 -1.58 -11.92 -20.72
C SER A 43 -1.97 -10.65 -19.95
N ASP A 44 -2.61 -9.68 -20.60
CA ASP A 44 -2.94 -8.38 -20.00
C ASP A 44 -4.19 -8.44 -19.09
N VAL A 45 -5.14 -9.33 -19.40
CA VAL A 45 -6.30 -9.63 -18.54
C VAL A 45 -5.86 -10.20 -17.17
N SER A 46 -4.64 -10.75 -17.08
CA SER A 46 -4.05 -11.30 -15.84
C SER A 46 -3.11 -10.35 -15.09
N ARG A 47 -2.87 -9.11 -15.56
CA ARG A 47 -1.87 -8.21 -14.96
C ARG A 47 -2.40 -7.27 -13.89
N HIS A 48 -3.70 -7.02 -13.84
CA HIS A 48 -4.27 -6.15 -12.82
C HIS A 48 -4.63 -6.96 -11.57
N PRO A 49 -4.11 -6.60 -10.38
CA PRO A 49 -4.48 -7.25 -9.14
C PRO A 49 -6.00 -7.23 -8.97
N PRO A 50 -6.64 -8.35 -8.62
CA PRO A 50 -8.07 -8.37 -8.41
C PRO A 50 -8.47 -7.47 -7.23
N PRO A 51 -9.75 -7.08 -7.13
CA PRO A 51 -10.22 -6.29 -6.00
C PRO A 51 -10.10 -7.06 -4.68
N ALA A 52 -9.96 -6.33 -3.58
CA ALA A 52 -10.03 -6.93 -2.26
C ALA A 52 -11.43 -7.49 -1.99
N CYS A 53 -11.49 -8.54 -1.17
CA CYS A 53 -12.76 -9.11 -0.74
C CYS A 53 -13.58 -8.06 0.03
N LYS A 54 -14.84 -7.82 -0.39
CA LYS A 54 -15.75 -6.87 0.26
C LYS A 54 -15.93 -7.13 1.77
N LYS A 55 -15.89 -8.40 2.19
CA LYS A 55 -15.96 -8.80 3.61
C LYS A 55 -14.75 -8.28 4.40
N ILE A 56 -13.58 -8.26 3.79
CA ILE A 56 -12.35 -7.74 4.41
C ILE A 56 -12.43 -6.23 4.51
N ILE A 57 -12.81 -5.54 3.43
CA ILE A 57 -12.95 -4.07 3.41
C ILE A 57 -13.87 -3.60 4.56
N ARG A 58 -15.05 -4.24 4.71
CA ARG A 58 -16.02 -3.92 5.78
C ARG A 58 -15.52 -4.18 7.20
N LYS A 59 -14.51 -5.04 7.37
CA LYS A 59 -13.94 -5.39 8.68
C LYS A 59 -12.72 -4.55 9.02
N LEU A 60 -12.25 -3.70 8.12
CA LEU A 60 -11.13 -2.81 8.40
C LEU A 60 -11.53 -1.82 9.51
N PRO A 61 -10.65 -1.58 10.49
CA PRO A 61 -10.95 -0.69 11.60
C PRO A 61 -11.06 0.76 11.12
N ILE A 62 -12.16 1.41 11.52
CA ILE A 62 -12.28 2.86 11.49
C ILE A 62 -11.79 3.38 12.83
N ILE A 63 -10.74 4.20 12.80
CA ILE A 63 -10.10 4.77 13.99
C ILE A 63 -10.23 6.29 13.98
N LYS A 64 -9.96 6.91 15.12
CA LYS A 64 -9.66 8.35 15.18
C LYS A 64 -8.14 8.49 15.10
N VAL A 65 -7.65 9.37 14.23
CA VAL A 65 -6.22 9.69 14.13
C VAL A 65 -5.70 10.17 15.48
N THR A 66 -4.64 9.54 15.97
CA THR A 66 -3.91 9.97 17.17
C THR A 66 -2.57 10.61 16.79
N PRO A 67 -1.91 11.34 17.72
CA PRO A 67 -0.56 11.86 17.49
C PRO A 67 0.40 10.78 17.00
N GLU A 68 0.34 9.57 17.56
CA GLU A 68 1.21 8.46 17.20
C GLU A 68 1.00 7.96 15.76
N ASP A 69 -0.21 8.08 15.20
CA ASP A 69 -0.47 7.72 13.81
C ASP A 69 0.25 8.67 12.83
N LEU A 70 0.36 9.96 13.18
CA LEU A 70 0.93 11.03 12.35
C LEU A 70 2.46 11.13 12.40
N VAL A 71 3.08 10.32 13.27
CA VAL A 71 4.53 10.14 13.33
C VAL A 71 5.05 9.51 12.04
N ASP A 72 4.30 8.56 11.47
CA ASP A 72 4.59 8.03 10.14
C ASP A 72 4.26 9.10 9.10
N GLU A 73 5.27 9.60 8.39
CA GLU A 73 5.09 10.65 7.39
C GLU A 73 4.08 10.25 6.31
N ASN A 74 3.99 8.95 5.98
CA ASN A 74 3.04 8.44 5.00
C ASN A 74 1.58 8.50 5.47
N ASN A 75 1.35 8.78 6.76
CA ASN A 75 0.03 8.93 7.36
C ASN A 75 -0.38 10.40 7.53
N ARG A 76 0.52 11.37 7.30
CA ARG A 76 0.19 12.80 7.45
C ARG A 76 -0.76 13.32 6.37
N GLU A 77 -0.75 12.68 5.20
CA GLU A 77 -1.59 13.02 4.07
C GLU A 77 -2.21 11.75 3.48
N CYS A 78 -3.48 11.81 3.07
CA CYS A 78 -4.09 10.74 2.31
C CYS A 78 -3.57 10.76 0.87
N CYS A 79 -2.65 9.86 0.51
CA CYS A 79 -2.02 9.83 -0.82
C CYS A 79 -2.97 9.55 -2.02
N ILE A 80 -4.27 9.35 -1.76
CA ILE A 80 -5.30 9.16 -2.80
C ILE A 80 -5.94 10.50 -3.18
N CYS A 81 -6.32 11.33 -2.20
CA CYS A 81 -6.91 12.66 -2.45
C CYS A 81 -5.94 13.82 -2.23
N LEU A 82 -4.75 13.56 -1.69
CA LEU A 82 -3.70 14.53 -1.38
C LEU A 82 -4.13 15.58 -0.34
N GLU A 83 -5.02 15.19 0.57
CA GLU A 83 -5.47 16.04 1.68
C GLU A 83 -4.83 15.58 3.00
N GLU A 84 -4.52 16.54 3.88
CA GLU A 84 -3.94 16.29 5.20
C GLU A 84 -4.89 15.48 6.11
N ASN A 85 -4.34 14.51 6.83
CA ASN A 85 -5.05 13.85 7.93
C ASN A 85 -4.83 14.65 9.21
N ASN A 86 -5.90 15.08 9.87
CA ASN A 86 -5.85 15.84 11.12
C ASN A 86 -6.11 14.93 12.32
N LEU A 87 -5.69 15.38 13.50
CA LEU A 87 -6.08 14.71 14.74
C LEU A 87 -7.59 14.56 14.83
N ASN A 88 -8.03 13.45 15.43
CA ASN A 88 -9.43 13.08 15.60
C ASN A 88 -10.22 12.76 14.32
N ASP A 89 -9.62 12.89 13.13
CA ASP A 89 -10.27 12.49 11.88
C ASP A 89 -10.62 11.00 11.89
N ARG A 90 -11.77 10.67 11.30
CA ARG A 90 -12.25 9.29 11.21
C ARG A 90 -11.71 8.65 9.93
N VAL A 91 -10.62 7.91 10.07
CA VAL A 91 -9.90 7.27 8.97
C VAL A 91 -10.03 5.75 9.04
N LEU A 92 -9.84 5.09 7.90
CA LEU A 92 -9.75 3.64 7.83
C LEU A 92 -8.28 3.24 7.82
N ARG A 93 -7.94 2.26 8.65
CA ARG A 93 -6.55 1.79 8.80
C ARG A 93 -6.36 0.40 8.23
N LEU A 94 -5.33 0.23 7.41
CA LEU A 94 -4.94 -1.07 6.86
C LEU A 94 -4.11 -1.88 7.86
N PRO A 95 -3.97 -3.22 7.71
CA PRO A 95 -3.13 -4.04 8.58
C PRO A 95 -1.64 -3.66 8.58
N CYS A 96 -1.19 -2.95 7.54
CA CYS A 96 0.15 -2.37 7.45
C CYS A 96 0.28 -1.00 8.13
N ALA A 97 -0.70 -0.60 8.94
CA ALA A 97 -0.84 0.66 9.67
C ALA A 97 -0.99 1.95 8.87
N HIS A 98 -0.96 1.90 7.53
CA HIS A 98 -1.29 3.07 6.74
C HIS A 98 -2.77 3.46 6.87
N ILE A 99 -3.04 4.76 7.00
CA ILE A 99 -4.38 5.33 7.15
C ILE A 99 -4.81 6.11 5.91
N TYR A 100 -6.12 6.13 5.68
CA TYR A 100 -6.73 6.81 4.55
C TYR A 100 -8.13 7.27 4.93
N HIS A 101 -8.66 8.28 4.24
CA HIS A 101 -10.09 8.54 4.27
C HIS A 101 -10.89 7.29 3.87
N SER A 102 -11.97 7.02 4.60
CA SER A 102 -12.73 5.77 4.45
C SER A 102 -13.24 5.55 3.03
N GLN A 103 -13.70 6.62 2.37
CA GLN A 103 -14.18 6.55 0.98
C GLN A 103 -13.02 6.28 0.01
N CYS A 104 -11.93 7.05 0.11
CA CYS A 104 -10.77 6.95 -0.76
C CYS A 104 -10.21 5.52 -0.82
N ILE A 105 -9.94 4.89 0.34
CA ILE A 105 -9.37 3.55 0.36
C ILE A 105 -10.39 2.47 -0.01
N SER A 106 -11.67 2.67 0.28
CA SER A 106 -12.71 1.72 -0.13
C SER A 106 -12.84 1.65 -1.65
N ASP A 107 -12.81 2.79 -2.33
CA ASP A 107 -12.89 2.86 -3.79
C ASP A 107 -11.61 2.31 -4.46
N TRP A 108 -10.45 2.56 -3.85
CA TRP A 108 -9.19 1.96 -4.28
C TRP A 108 -9.21 0.43 -4.17
N LEU A 109 -9.65 -0.08 -3.01
CA LEU A 109 -9.71 -1.52 -2.74
C LEU A 109 -10.80 -2.26 -3.53
N ALA A 110 -11.77 -1.52 -4.08
CA ALA A 110 -12.74 -2.04 -5.02
C ALA A 110 -12.17 -2.29 -6.43
N LYS A 111 -10.97 -1.79 -6.73
CA LYS A 111 -10.28 -1.95 -8.02
C LYS A 111 -9.04 -2.83 -7.93
N CYS A 112 -8.36 -2.85 -6.79
CA CYS A 112 -7.20 -3.70 -6.53
C CYS A 112 -7.15 -4.13 -5.05
N CYS A 113 -6.26 -5.04 -4.67
CA CYS A 113 -6.19 -5.54 -3.30
C CYS A 113 -5.05 -4.99 -2.44
N SER A 114 -4.26 -4.04 -2.96
CA SER A 114 -3.01 -3.61 -2.31
C SER A 114 -3.07 -2.20 -1.72
N CYS A 115 -2.39 -2.02 -0.59
CA CYS A 115 -2.09 -0.71 -0.01
C CYS A 115 -1.34 0.19 -1.02
N PRO A 116 -1.83 1.41 -1.31
CA PRO A 116 -1.14 2.38 -2.18
C PRO A 116 0.31 2.67 -1.79
N ILE A 117 0.60 2.74 -0.49
CA ILE A 117 1.92 3.15 0.02
C ILE A 117 2.94 1.99 -0.02
N CYS A 118 2.60 0.83 0.54
CA CYS A 118 3.59 -0.24 0.78
C CYS A 118 3.28 -1.57 0.09
N ARG A 119 2.24 -1.60 -0.75
CA ARG A 119 1.80 -2.80 -1.50
C ARG A 119 1.42 -4.00 -0.63
N TYR A 120 1.07 -3.79 0.65
CA TYR A 120 0.47 -4.85 1.47
C TYR A 120 -0.84 -5.32 0.85
N GLU A 121 -0.97 -6.62 0.58
CA GLU A 121 -2.11 -7.19 -0.14
C GLU A 121 -3.16 -7.79 0.81
N LEU A 122 -4.39 -7.31 0.69
CA LEU A 122 -5.57 -7.86 1.33
C LEU A 122 -6.08 -9.09 0.58
N GLN A 123 -6.77 -9.97 1.30
CA GLN A 123 -7.38 -11.17 0.74
C GLN A 123 -8.39 -10.81 -0.36
N THR A 124 -8.40 -11.62 -1.42
CA THR A 124 -9.29 -11.48 -2.58
C THR A 124 -10.25 -12.67 -2.69
N ASN A 125 -11.21 -12.60 -3.61
CA ASN A 125 -12.09 -13.73 -3.93
C ASN A 125 -11.55 -14.59 -5.09
N ASP A 126 -10.45 -14.17 -5.73
CA ASP A 126 -9.81 -14.92 -6.81
C ASP A 126 -8.88 -15.97 -6.21
N SER A 127 -9.25 -17.25 -6.35
CA SER A 127 -8.52 -18.37 -5.78
C SER A 127 -7.10 -18.51 -6.33
N GLU A 128 -6.88 -18.24 -7.61
CA GLU A 128 -5.56 -18.37 -8.23
C GLU A 128 -4.64 -17.24 -7.78
N TYR A 129 -5.14 -16.01 -7.75
CA TYR A 129 -4.38 -14.87 -7.22
C TYR A 129 -4.07 -15.04 -5.73
N GLU A 130 -5.04 -15.55 -4.95
CA GLU A 130 -4.93 -15.72 -3.51
C GLU A 130 -3.80 -16.68 -3.11
N LYS A 131 -3.58 -17.76 -3.87
CA LYS A 131 -2.44 -18.66 -3.66
C LYS A 131 -1.10 -17.91 -3.73
N GLY A 132 -0.94 -17.08 -4.75
CA GLY A 132 0.26 -16.24 -4.92
C GLY A 132 0.39 -15.16 -3.83
N ARG A 133 -0.74 -14.55 -3.44
CA ARG A 133 -0.80 -13.55 -2.38
C ARG A 133 -0.31 -14.11 -1.04
N ILE A 134 -0.71 -15.32 -0.67
CA ILE A 134 -0.32 -15.97 0.59
C ILE A 134 1.20 -16.08 0.68
N GLU A 135 1.88 -16.50 -0.39
CA GLU A 135 3.34 -16.63 -0.37
C GLU A 135 4.01 -15.26 -0.31
N ARG A 136 3.56 -14.26 -1.09
CA ARG A 136 4.10 -12.89 -1.03
C ARG A 136 3.91 -12.23 0.34
N MET A 137 2.81 -12.53 1.04
CA MET A 137 2.48 -11.94 2.34
C MET A 137 2.99 -12.76 3.53
N LYS A 138 3.58 -13.93 3.32
CA LYS A 138 4.04 -14.85 4.36
C LYS A 138 4.93 -14.21 5.43
N HIS A 139 5.81 -13.30 5.01
CA HIS A 139 6.74 -12.60 5.88
C HIS A 139 6.28 -11.19 6.27
N ARG A 140 5.15 -10.71 5.73
CA ARG A 140 4.59 -9.40 6.07
C ARG A 140 3.84 -9.50 7.40
N LYS A 141 4.34 -8.79 8.41
CA LYS A 141 3.70 -8.72 9.71
C LYS A 141 2.72 -7.54 9.76
N PRO A 142 1.58 -7.67 10.43
CA PRO A 142 0.74 -6.53 10.72
C PRO A 142 1.45 -5.61 11.72
N ARG A 143 1.18 -4.30 11.62
CA ARG A 143 1.81 -3.27 12.45
C ARG A 143 0.85 -2.80 13.54
N TYR A 144 1.29 -2.85 14.80
CA TYR A 144 0.51 -2.37 15.95
C TYR A 144 1.38 -1.56 16.90
N ALA A 145 0.81 -0.53 17.50
CA ALA A 145 1.39 0.15 18.66
C ALA A 145 0.87 -0.45 19.98
N ARG A 146 1.62 -0.27 21.06
CA ARG A 146 1.23 -0.79 22.39
C ARG A 146 -0.13 -0.24 22.84
N TYR A 147 -0.32 1.08 22.72
CA TYR A 147 -1.55 1.75 23.14
C TYR A 147 -2.78 1.25 22.37
N GLU A 148 -2.63 0.80 21.12
CA GLU A 148 -3.72 0.25 20.32
C GLU A 148 -4.21 -1.07 20.91
N LEU A 149 -3.26 -1.97 21.23
CA LEU A 149 -3.54 -3.24 21.88
C LEU A 149 -4.20 -3.00 23.25
N GLU A 150 -3.73 -1.98 24.00
CA GLU A 150 -4.31 -1.57 25.27
C GLU A 150 -5.74 -1.03 25.14
N ARG A 151 -6.14 -0.49 23.98
CA ARG A 151 -7.51 -0.01 23.74
C ARG A 151 -8.44 -1.07 23.15
N MET A 152 -7.90 -2.15 22.58
CA MET A 152 -8.69 -3.27 22.04
C MET A 152 -9.48 -3.98 23.16
N LYS A 153 -10.61 -4.58 22.78
CA LYS A 153 -11.38 -5.44 23.70
C LYS A 153 -10.65 -6.77 23.86
N ILE A 154 -10.82 -7.40 25.02
CA ILE A 154 -10.18 -8.70 25.34
C ILE A 154 -10.46 -9.73 24.23
N ARG A 155 -11.70 -9.82 23.75
CA ARG A 155 -12.08 -10.73 22.64
C ARG A 155 -11.26 -10.55 21.36
N ASP A 156 -10.88 -9.31 21.05
CA ASP A 156 -10.14 -8.96 19.84
C ASP A 156 -8.66 -9.32 20.02
N LEU A 157 -8.12 -9.09 21.23
CA LEU A 157 -6.79 -9.56 21.63
C LEU A 157 -6.70 -11.10 21.62
N SER A 158 -7.68 -11.80 22.18
CA SER A 158 -7.75 -13.27 22.11
C SER A 158 -7.79 -13.77 20.67
N SER A 159 -8.56 -13.10 19.80
CA SER A 159 -8.62 -13.42 18.37
C SER A 159 -7.26 -13.23 17.67
N LEU A 160 -6.49 -12.20 18.06
CA LEU A 160 -5.12 -12.02 17.57
C LEU A 160 -4.19 -13.14 18.05
N CYS A 161 -4.24 -13.51 19.33
CA CYS A 161 -3.46 -14.63 19.87
C CYS A 161 -3.74 -15.92 19.11
N SER A 162 -5.02 -16.25 18.88
CA SER A 162 -5.39 -17.43 18.08
C SER A 162 -4.88 -17.34 16.64
N ARG A 163 -5.00 -16.19 15.98
CA ARG A 163 -4.51 -16.00 14.60
C ARG A 163 -2.99 -16.14 14.49
N PHE A 164 -2.26 -15.74 15.52
CA PHE A 164 -0.81 -15.84 15.59
C PHE A 164 -0.32 -17.18 16.16
N ASN A 165 -1.24 -18.10 16.48
CA ASN A 165 -0.97 -19.40 17.10
C ASN A 165 -0.19 -19.27 18.42
N LEU A 166 -0.54 -18.28 19.25
CA LEU A 166 0.04 -18.09 20.58
C LEU A 166 -0.69 -18.94 21.62
N SER A 167 0.05 -19.62 22.49
CA SER A 167 -0.53 -20.33 23.64
C SER A 167 -1.10 -19.31 24.62
N THR A 168 -2.39 -19.40 24.92
CA THR A 168 -3.04 -18.52 25.91
C THR A 168 -3.16 -19.17 27.29
N ASN A 169 -2.55 -20.34 27.50
CA ASN A 169 -2.60 -21.04 28.78
C ASN A 169 -1.91 -20.21 29.86
N GLY A 170 -2.66 -19.87 30.92
CA GLY A 170 -2.17 -19.06 32.04
C GLY A 170 -2.25 -17.54 31.84
N MET A 171 -2.78 -17.06 30.70
CA MET A 171 -3.03 -15.63 30.50
C MET A 171 -4.36 -15.26 31.17
N THR A 172 -4.30 -14.72 32.38
CA THR A 172 -5.48 -14.36 33.18
C THR A 172 -5.87 -12.90 33.04
N GLU A 173 -4.92 -12.05 32.66
CA GLU A 173 -5.13 -10.62 32.53
C GLU A 173 -5.05 -10.15 31.08
N LYS A 174 -5.66 -8.99 30.81
CA LYS A 174 -5.53 -8.32 29.50
C LYS A 174 -4.07 -8.01 29.17
N ALA A 175 -3.27 -7.64 30.19
CA ALA A 175 -1.86 -7.32 30.05
C ALA A 175 -1.06 -8.52 29.53
N ASP A 176 -1.36 -9.74 30.00
CA ASP A 176 -0.67 -10.97 29.57
C ASP A 176 -0.82 -11.20 28.07
N LEU A 177 -2.05 -11.02 27.54
CA LEU A 177 -2.32 -11.13 26.11
C LEU A 177 -1.52 -10.10 25.31
N ILE A 178 -1.45 -8.85 25.80
CA ILE A 178 -0.73 -7.77 25.13
C ILE A 178 0.78 -8.07 25.10
N CYS A 179 1.38 -8.45 26.24
CA CYS A 179 2.78 -8.80 26.32
C CYS A 179 3.11 -9.98 25.38
N ALA A 180 2.28 -11.03 25.38
CA ALA A 180 2.46 -12.17 24.49
C ALA A 180 2.41 -11.78 23.01
N ILE A 181 1.49 -10.91 22.60
CA ILE A 181 1.42 -10.41 21.23
C ILE A 181 2.68 -9.61 20.86
N LEU A 182 3.12 -8.69 21.73
CA LEU A 182 4.31 -7.85 21.50
C LEU A 182 5.59 -8.68 21.40
N GLU A 183 5.74 -9.70 22.24
CA GLU A 183 6.92 -10.56 22.32
C GLU A 183 6.92 -11.70 21.30
N SER A 184 5.78 -11.99 20.67
CA SER A 184 5.63 -13.10 19.71
C SER A 184 6.51 -13.01 18.47
N GLY A 185 7.00 -11.81 18.13
CA GLY A 185 7.66 -11.52 16.86
C GLY A 185 6.74 -11.66 15.63
N LYS A 186 5.42 -11.82 15.81
CA LYS A 186 4.42 -11.94 14.73
C LYS A 186 3.84 -10.61 14.27
N ILE A 187 4.15 -9.53 14.97
CA ILE A 187 3.79 -8.17 14.63
C ILE A 187 5.04 -7.31 14.49
N ASP A 188 4.91 -6.18 13.78
CA ASP A 188 5.89 -5.10 13.82
C ASP A 188 5.37 -4.03 14.77
N VAL A 189 6.15 -3.72 15.81
CA VAL A 189 5.75 -2.76 16.85
C VAL A 189 6.06 -1.35 16.38
N ILE A 190 5.04 -0.48 16.34
CA ILE A 190 5.22 0.95 16.07
C ILE A 190 5.70 1.60 17.38
N SER A 191 6.94 2.07 17.39
CA SER A 191 7.49 2.83 18.52
C SER A 191 6.95 4.26 18.52
N ALA A 192 6.60 4.77 19.69
CA ALA A 192 6.35 6.20 19.85
C ALA A 192 7.66 6.99 19.61
N PRO A 193 7.59 8.18 19.01
CA PRO A 193 8.75 9.05 18.84
C PRO A 193 9.29 9.43 20.21
N LYS A 194 10.62 9.54 20.33
CA LYS A 194 11.25 10.02 21.55
C LYS A 194 11.02 11.54 21.66
N PRO A 195 10.67 12.07 22.84
CA PRO A 195 10.53 13.51 23.02
C PRO A 195 11.81 14.25 22.63
N VAL A 196 11.69 15.29 21.82
CA VAL A 196 12.80 16.15 21.39
C VAL A 196 12.76 17.45 22.20
N ALA A 197 13.88 17.79 22.85
CA ALA A 197 13.98 19.02 23.62
C ALA A 197 14.25 20.23 22.70
N HIS A 198 13.44 21.28 22.81
CA HIS A 198 13.62 22.55 22.11
C HIS A 198 13.74 23.72 23.10
N LYS A 199 14.54 24.75 22.76
CA LYS A 199 14.56 26.00 23.54
C LYS A 199 13.38 26.89 23.16
N LEU A 200 12.79 27.55 24.14
CA LEU A 200 11.61 28.43 23.98
C LEU A 200 11.86 29.60 23.02
N SER A 201 13.04 30.21 23.08
CA SER A 201 13.46 31.31 22.19
C SER A 201 13.42 30.90 20.72
N ASP A 202 13.80 29.65 20.45
CA ASP A 202 13.96 29.15 19.09
C ASP A 202 12.58 28.89 18.48
N LEU A 203 11.64 28.34 19.26
CA LEU A 203 10.26 28.07 18.82
C LEU A 203 9.49 29.34 18.46
N SER A 204 9.58 30.37 19.31
CA SER A 204 8.86 31.64 19.13
C SER A 204 9.34 32.40 17.89
N GLY A 205 10.62 32.25 17.51
CA GLY A 205 11.20 32.88 16.32
C GLY A 205 10.91 32.18 15.00
N MET A 206 10.38 30.96 14.99
CA MET A 206 10.13 30.21 13.75
C MET A 206 8.90 30.73 12.99
N GLY A 207 8.94 30.70 11.65
CA GLY A 207 7.72 30.83 10.85
C GLY A 207 6.83 29.59 10.99
N VAL A 208 5.51 29.76 10.80
CA VAL A 208 4.49 28.71 11.02
C VAL A 208 4.85 27.37 10.36
N GLY A 209 5.29 27.37 9.11
CA GLY A 209 5.67 26.12 8.42
C GLY A 209 6.91 25.44 9.02
N LYS A 210 7.88 26.20 9.53
CA LYS A 210 9.05 25.63 10.22
C LYS A 210 8.67 25.12 11.61
N LEU A 211 7.76 25.81 12.29
CA LEU A 211 7.21 25.38 13.58
C LEU A 211 6.40 24.09 13.44
N LYS A 212 5.51 23.99 12.44
CA LYS A 212 4.76 22.76 12.13
C LYS A 212 5.69 21.55 11.91
N ARG A 213 6.78 21.75 11.15
CA ARG A 213 7.78 20.69 10.94
C ARG A 213 8.50 20.30 12.23
N ALA A 214 8.96 21.27 13.01
CA ALA A 214 9.60 20.99 14.30
C ALA A 214 8.66 20.26 15.27
N MET A 215 7.37 20.63 15.30
CA MET A 215 6.35 19.94 16.08
C MET A 215 6.21 18.49 15.63
N ALA A 216 6.05 18.26 14.33
CA ALA A 216 5.90 16.93 13.77
C ALA A 216 7.16 16.05 13.99
N ASP A 217 8.36 16.63 13.89
CA ASP A 217 9.64 15.94 14.16
C ASP A 217 9.78 15.59 15.65
N ALA A 218 9.21 16.42 16.54
CA ALA A 218 9.13 16.16 17.97
C ALA A 218 7.97 15.24 18.37
N GLY A 219 7.13 14.81 17.41
CA GLY A 219 5.94 14.00 17.68
C GLY A 219 4.77 14.77 18.30
N VAL A 220 4.81 16.10 18.27
CA VAL A 220 3.74 16.98 18.75
C VAL A 220 2.79 17.27 17.58
N PHE A 221 1.54 16.86 17.73
CA PHE A 221 0.48 17.10 16.76
C PHE A 221 -0.69 17.81 17.45
N PHE A 222 -1.48 18.56 16.68
CA PHE A 222 -2.61 19.33 17.18
C PHE A 222 -3.81 19.23 16.23
N ASP A 223 -5.01 19.46 16.75
CA ASP A 223 -6.20 19.64 15.92
C ASP A 223 -6.18 21.07 15.39
N ALA A 224 -6.29 21.25 14.07
CA ALA A 224 -6.28 22.57 13.46
C ALA A 224 -7.44 23.47 13.95
N LYS A 225 -8.49 22.89 14.51
CA LYS A 225 -9.62 23.64 15.11
C LYS A 225 -9.26 24.26 16.46
N ASP A 226 -8.25 23.73 17.15
CA ASP A 226 -7.81 24.20 18.47
C ASP A 226 -6.71 25.28 18.37
N VAL A 227 -6.29 25.64 17.16
CA VAL A 227 -5.21 26.59 16.89
C VAL A 227 -5.76 27.75 16.07
N VAL A 228 -5.77 28.95 16.66
CA VAL A 228 -6.22 30.18 16.01
C VAL A 228 -5.03 31.00 15.55
N GLU A 229 -4.00 31.10 16.40
CA GLU A 229 -2.81 31.91 16.18
C GLU A 229 -1.52 31.07 16.27
N LYS A 230 -0.40 31.62 15.78
CA LYS A 230 0.91 30.95 15.84
C LYS A 230 1.32 30.67 17.30
N GLU A 231 0.96 31.57 18.21
CA GLU A 231 1.25 31.49 19.64
C GLU A 231 0.61 30.26 20.29
N ASP A 232 -0.56 29.83 19.82
CA ASP A 232 -1.23 28.60 20.29
C ASP A 232 -0.38 27.37 19.96
N MET A 233 0.23 27.33 18.76
CA MET A 233 1.14 26.25 18.38
C MET A 233 2.38 26.19 19.28
N VAL A 234 2.94 27.36 19.61
CA VAL A 234 4.09 27.45 20.53
C VAL A 234 3.69 26.95 21.92
N LEU A 235 2.52 27.36 22.41
CA LEU A 235 1.98 26.94 23.70
C LEU A 235 1.73 25.43 23.74
N ILE A 236 1.15 24.86 22.68
CA ILE A 236 0.95 23.41 22.57
C ILE A 236 2.30 22.68 22.61
N PHE A 237 3.29 23.16 21.85
CA PHE A 237 4.64 22.56 21.84
C PHE A 237 5.22 22.49 23.26
N ILE A 238 5.18 23.60 24.00
CA ILE A 238 5.78 23.69 25.34
C ILE A 238 5.08 22.78 26.36
N ASN A 239 3.78 22.55 26.20
CA ASN A 239 2.96 21.78 27.13
C ASN A 239 2.78 20.30 26.76
N SER A 240 3.38 19.85 25.65
CA SER A 240 3.36 18.44 25.20
C SER A 240 4.55 17.66 25.72
#